data_AF-A0A1C6DWQ0-F1
#
_entry.id   AF-A0A1C6DWQ0-F1
#
_cell.length_a   1.000
_cell.length_b   1.000
_cell.length_c   1.000
_cell.angle_alpha   90.00
_cell.angle_beta   90.00
_cell.angle_gamma   90.00
#
_symmetry.space_group_name_H-M   'P 1'
#
loop_
_entity.id
_entity.type
_entity.pdbx_description
1 polymer ?
#
loop_
_entity_poly.entity_id
_entity_poly.type
_entity_poly.pdbx_seq_one_letter_code
_entity_poly.pdbx_strand_id
1 'polypeptide(L)'
;MHEMIKSIIISGDFKVTDITNKIDVLWVSGDLTDEQRTELRQMITSHLNPGTEAPEEAERYKRLEDRVAVLEEEVKKLKGEPEPEPGEVTVPAWEPWDGIAQEWYSYGDVVEHNTKYWINALKDIMNTWEPGTMGVDERFWKEITKEQAEGILKGELEADEVIEQKELLI
;
A
#
# COMPACT_ATOMS: atom_id res chain seq x y z
N MET A 1 -26.48 26.58 -37.40
CA MET A 1 -26.45 26.59 -35.92
C MET A 1 -26.23 25.20 -35.35
N HIS A 2 -27.03 24.20 -35.73
CA HIS A 2 -26.88 22.79 -35.33
C HIS A 2 -25.42 22.26 -35.32
N GLU A 3 -24.74 22.27 -36.47
CA GLU A 3 -23.37 21.74 -36.61
C GLU A 3 -22.32 22.43 -35.72
N MET A 4 -22.51 23.73 -35.44
CA MET A 4 -21.61 24.48 -34.57
C MET A 4 -21.73 23.99 -33.11
N ILE A 5 -22.96 23.78 -32.63
CA ILE A 5 -23.20 23.24 -31.28
C ILE A 5 -22.71 21.80 -31.19
N LYS A 6 -22.93 21.01 -32.25
CA LYS A 6 -22.42 19.63 -32.35
C LYS A 6 -20.90 19.56 -32.21
N SER A 7 -20.17 20.45 -32.88
CA SER A 7 -18.70 20.53 -32.75
C SER A 7 -18.24 20.88 -31.33
N ILE A 8 -18.96 21.77 -30.63
CA ILE A 8 -18.65 22.13 -29.25
C ILE A 8 -18.88 20.93 -28.33
N ILE A 9 -20.01 20.22 -28.50
CA ILE A 9 -20.29 19.02 -27.70
C ILE A 9 -19.23 17.94 -27.96
N ILE A 10 -18.86 17.69 -29.22
CA ILE A 10 -17.83 16.69 -29.55
C ILE A 10 -16.47 17.03 -28.92
N SER A 11 -16.14 18.33 -28.80
CA SER A 11 -14.88 18.75 -28.18
C SER A 11 -14.78 18.42 -26.69
N GLY A 12 -15.92 18.20 -26.01
CA GLY A 12 -15.97 18.02 -24.56
C GLY A 12 -15.62 19.27 -23.75
N ASP A 13 -15.30 20.39 -24.40
CA ASP A 13 -14.95 21.66 -23.76
C ASP A 13 -16.19 22.53 -23.57
N PHE A 14 -17.09 22.06 -22.72
CA PHE A 14 -18.31 22.77 -22.37
C PHE A 14 -18.71 22.47 -20.94
N LYS A 15 -19.50 23.38 -20.36
CA LYS A 15 -20.26 23.12 -19.14
C LYS A 15 -21.67 22.70 -19.52
N VAL A 16 -22.18 21.64 -18.92
CA VAL A 16 -23.50 21.05 -19.22
C VAL A 16 -24.59 22.10 -19.11
N THR A 17 -24.53 22.93 -18.06
CA THR A 17 -25.50 24.01 -17.84
C THR A 17 -25.48 25.05 -18.96
N ASP A 18 -24.30 25.49 -19.37
CA ASP A 18 -24.14 26.51 -20.42
C ASP A 18 -24.58 26.00 -21.79
N ILE A 19 -24.17 24.78 -22.17
CA ILE A 19 -24.53 24.21 -23.47
C ILE A 19 -26.02 23.87 -23.55
N THR A 20 -26.62 23.41 -22.44
CA THR A 20 -28.06 23.12 -22.35
C THR A 20 -28.88 24.40 -22.52
N ASN A 21 -28.50 25.47 -21.81
CA ASN A 21 -29.14 26.78 -21.94
C ASN A 21 -29.03 27.32 -23.37
N LYS A 22 -27.87 27.17 -24.02
CA LYS A 22 -27.66 27.61 -25.40
C LYS A 22 -28.56 26.87 -26.39
N ILE A 23 -28.72 25.56 -26.23
CA ILE A 23 -29.62 24.75 -27.07
C ILE A 23 -31.08 25.18 -26.88
N ASP A 24 -31.52 25.40 -25.64
CA ASP A 24 -32.90 25.80 -25.35
C ASP A 24 -33.21 27.20 -25.91
N VAL A 25 -32.29 28.15 -25.80
CA VAL A 25 -32.45 29.49 -26.40
C VAL A 25 -32.57 29.40 -27.92
N LEU A 26 -31.69 28.62 -28.57
CA LEU A 26 -31.71 28.47 -30.03
C LEU A 26 -32.99 27.79 -30.52
N TRP A 27 -33.49 26.81 -29.77
CA TRP A 27 -34.77 26.17 -30.05
C TRP A 27 -35.96 27.13 -29.92
N VAL A 28 -36.04 27.90 -28.83
CA VAL A 28 -37.11 28.91 -28.65
C VAL A 28 -37.06 29.99 -29.73
N SER A 29 -35.88 30.36 -30.21
CA SER A 29 -35.72 31.33 -31.30
C SER A 29 -36.07 30.78 -32.70
N GLY A 30 -36.32 29.47 -32.83
CA GLY A 30 -36.62 28.81 -34.11
C GLY A 30 -35.39 28.40 -34.94
N ASP A 31 -34.18 28.59 -34.42
CA ASP A 31 -32.92 28.22 -35.09
C ASP A 31 -32.60 26.72 -35.02
N LEU A 32 -33.34 25.97 -34.19
CA LEU A 32 -33.25 24.51 -34.05
C LEU A 32 -34.66 23.89 -34.08
N THR A 33 -34.79 22.73 -34.72
CA THR A 33 -36.01 21.91 -34.63
C THR A 33 -36.05 21.07 -33.34
N ASP A 34 -37.20 20.47 -33.05
CA ASP A 34 -37.36 19.54 -31.92
C ASP A 34 -36.44 18.32 -32.04
N GLU A 35 -36.25 17.78 -33.24
CA GLU A 35 -35.35 16.66 -33.52
C GLU A 35 -33.90 17.05 -33.26
N GLN A 36 -33.48 18.21 -33.77
CA GLN A 36 -32.12 18.74 -33.57
C GLN A 36 -31.83 19.02 -32.10
N ARG A 37 -32.79 19.58 -31.35
CA ARG A 37 -32.68 19.77 -29.91
C ARG A 37 -32.50 18.45 -29.17
N THR A 38 -33.27 17.43 -29.57
CA THR A 38 -33.23 16.11 -28.94
C THR A 38 -31.90 15.41 -29.21
N GLU A 39 -31.41 15.44 -30.45
CA GLU A 39 -30.10 14.91 -30.83
C GLU A 39 -28.98 15.56 -30.01
N LEU A 40 -28.93 16.90 -29.99
CA LEU A 40 -27.89 17.63 -29.27
C LEU A 40 -27.94 17.35 -27.76
N ARG A 41 -29.14 17.22 -27.16
CA ARG A 41 -29.28 16.86 -25.75
C ARG A 41 -28.76 15.45 -25.43
N GLN A 42 -28.96 14.50 -26.33
CA GLN A 42 -28.40 13.14 -26.15
C GLN A 42 -26.88 13.16 -26.23
N MET A 43 -26.31 13.94 -27.15
CA MET A 43 -24.86 14.02 -27.34
C MET A 43 -24.13 14.62 -26.12
N ILE A 44 -24.75 15.54 -25.37
CA ILE A 44 -24.15 16.13 -24.16
C ILE A 44 -23.69 15.04 -23.19
N THR A 45 -24.54 14.04 -22.94
CA THR A 45 -24.21 12.95 -22.00
C THR A 45 -23.07 12.08 -22.51
N SER A 46 -23.03 11.80 -23.81
CA SER A 46 -21.99 10.96 -24.42
C SER A 46 -20.61 11.61 -24.50
N HIS A 47 -20.55 12.95 -24.45
CA HIS A 47 -19.31 13.72 -24.57
C HIS A 47 -19.02 14.58 -23.33
N LEU A 48 -19.62 14.23 -22.19
CA LEU A 48 -19.39 14.91 -20.94
C LEU A 48 -17.92 14.76 -20.51
N ASN A 49 -17.27 15.89 -20.24
CA ASN A 49 -15.95 15.94 -19.63
C ASN A 49 -16.09 16.29 -18.14
N PRO A 50 -15.81 15.38 -17.19
CA PRO A 50 -15.88 15.68 -15.76
C PRO A 50 -14.95 16.84 -15.34
N GLY A 51 -13.85 17.05 -16.06
CA GLY A 51 -12.88 18.11 -15.76
C GLY A 51 -13.40 19.52 -16.01
N THR A 52 -14.35 19.72 -16.93
CA THR A 52 -14.96 21.04 -17.17
C THR A 52 -16.04 21.37 -16.14
N GLU A 53 -16.65 20.36 -15.51
CA GLU A 53 -17.66 20.55 -14.47
C GLU A 53 -17.04 20.93 -13.12
N ALA A 54 -15.87 20.38 -12.80
CA ALA A 54 -15.17 20.62 -11.53
C ALA A 54 -13.66 20.86 -11.73
N PRO A 55 -13.27 22.01 -12.31
CA PRO A 55 -11.87 22.30 -12.64
C PRO A 55 -10.96 22.33 -11.40
N GLU A 56 -11.46 22.86 -10.27
CA GLU A 56 -10.70 22.90 -9.01
C GLU A 56 -10.39 21.49 -8.47
N GLU A 57 -11.31 20.54 -8.66
CA GLU A 57 -11.10 19.15 -8.26
C GLU A 57 -10.07 18.48 -9.16
N ALA A 58 -10.17 18.67 -10.48
CA ALA A 58 -9.19 18.17 -11.44
C ALA A 58 -7.76 18.66 -11.12
N GLU A 59 -7.60 19.96 -10.82
CA GLU A 59 -6.32 20.50 -10.37
C GLU A 59 -5.87 19.92 -9.03
N ARG A 60 -6.79 19.70 -8.09
CA ARG A 60 -6.48 19.08 -6.80
C ARG A 60 -5.99 17.65 -6.97
N TYR A 61 -6.62 16.86 -7.84
CA TYR A 61 -6.16 15.49 -8.16
C TYR A 61 -4.77 15.50 -8.76
N LYS A 62 -4.51 16.36 -9.75
CA LYS A 62 -3.18 16.49 -10.35
C LYS A 62 -2.11 16.82 -9.31
N ARG A 63 -2.37 17.77 -8.40
CA ARG A 63 -1.44 18.08 -7.31
C ARG A 63 -1.22 16.91 -6.35
N LEU A 64 -2.21 16.05 -6.15
CA LEU A 64 -2.06 14.85 -5.32
C LEU A 64 -1.21 13.79 -6.03
N GLU A 65 -1.46 13.54 -7.32
CA GLU A 65 -0.66 12.62 -8.14
C GLU A 65 0.81 13.05 -8.18
N ASP A 66 1.08 14.33 -8.40
CA ASP A 66 2.45 14.87 -8.38
C ASP A 66 3.13 14.64 -7.02
N ARG A 67 2.40 14.83 -5.91
CA ARG A 67 2.93 14.57 -4.56
C ARG A 67 3.18 13.10 -4.29
N VAL A 68 2.31 12.21 -4.78
CA VAL A 68 2.49 10.76 -4.65
C VAL A 68 3.74 10.33 -5.39
N ALA A 69 3.95 10.79 -6.62
CA ALA A 69 5.15 10.47 -7.40
C ALA A 69 6.45 10.89 -6.68
N VAL A 70 6.47 12.08 -6.08
CA VAL A 70 7.63 12.54 -5.27
C VAL A 70 7.84 11.64 -4.07
N LEU A 71 6.78 11.30 -3.33
CA LEU A 71 6.87 10.42 -2.17
C LEU A 71 7.32 9.01 -2.54
N GLU A 72 6.88 8.47 -3.67
CA GLU A 72 7.33 7.17 -4.18
C GLU A 72 8.82 7.18 -4.51
N GLU A 73 9.34 8.25 -5.12
CA GLU A 73 10.78 8.42 -5.35
C GLU A 73 11.57 8.55 -4.05
N GLU A 74 11.07 9.30 -3.08
CA GLU A 74 11.71 9.44 -1.76
C GLU A 74 11.71 8.11 -1.00
N VAL A 75 10.59 7.40 -0.99
CA VAL A 75 10.49 6.06 -0.41
C VAL A 75 11.44 5.10 -1.11
N LYS A 76 11.59 5.16 -2.43
CA LYS A 76 12.57 4.35 -3.16
C LYS A 76 14.01 4.66 -2.75
N LYS A 77 14.35 5.95 -2.52
CA LYS A 77 15.67 6.36 -2.02
C LYS A 77 15.91 5.90 -0.58
N LEU A 78 14.89 5.95 0.26
CA LEU A 78 14.96 5.52 1.66
C LEU A 78 14.98 3.99 1.81
N LYS A 79 14.24 3.28 0.95
CA LYS A 79 14.30 1.81 0.81
C LYS A 79 15.58 1.33 0.14
N GLY A 80 16.39 2.23 -0.41
CA GLY A 80 17.80 1.99 -0.68
C GLY A 80 18.60 1.92 0.62
N GLU A 81 18.20 1.06 1.55
CA GLU A 81 19.16 0.44 2.45
C GLU A 81 20.13 -0.38 1.56
N PRO A 82 21.42 -0.47 1.92
CA PRO A 82 22.32 -1.33 1.18
C PRO A 82 21.70 -2.73 1.13
N GLU A 83 21.57 -3.28 -0.07
CA GLU A 83 21.38 -4.71 -0.24
C GLU A 83 22.45 -5.37 0.66
N PRO A 84 22.07 -6.23 1.63
CA PRO A 84 23.06 -6.87 2.49
C PRO A 84 24.11 -7.48 1.57
N GLU A 85 25.39 -7.23 1.85
CA GLU A 85 26.45 -7.80 1.03
C GLU A 85 26.16 -9.30 0.87
N PRO A 86 26.31 -9.89 -0.32
CA PRO A 86 25.97 -11.30 -0.54
C PRO A 86 26.78 -12.17 0.44
N GLY A 87 26.13 -12.57 1.55
CA GLY A 87 26.77 -13.23 2.69
C GLY A 87 26.34 -12.71 4.08
N GLU A 88 25.74 -11.52 4.19
CA GLU A 88 25.24 -10.99 5.46
C GLU A 88 23.83 -11.54 5.71
N VAL A 89 23.73 -12.46 6.67
CA VAL A 89 22.47 -13.04 7.09
C VAL A 89 21.76 -12.06 8.01
N THR A 90 20.70 -11.44 7.52
CA THR A 90 19.86 -10.53 8.30
C THR A 90 18.85 -11.33 9.10
N VAL A 91 18.84 -11.16 10.43
CA VAL A 91 17.82 -11.76 11.30
C VAL A 91 16.48 -11.06 11.02
N PRO A 92 15.38 -11.79 10.75
CA PRO A 92 14.10 -11.18 10.46
C PRO A 92 13.54 -10.44 11.68
N ALA A 93 12.84 -9.32 11.47
CA ALA A 93 12.15 -8.63 12.54
C ALA A 93 10.94 -9.45 13.04
N TRP A 94 10.63 -9.37 14.34
CA TRP A 94 9.41 -9.97 14.89
C TRP A 94 8.17 -9.24 14.37
N GLU A 95 7.16 -10.01 13.98
CA GLU A 95 5.87 -9.52 13.52
C GLU A 95 4.74 -10.04 14.43
N PRO A 96 3.72 -9.22 14.72
CA PRO A 96 2.56 -9.64 15.49
C PRO A 96 1.69 -10.59 14.68
N TRP A 97 1.18 -11.64 15.32
CA TRP A 97 0.31 -12.60 14.67
C TRP A 97 -0.96 -11.95 14.13
N ASP A 98 -1.27 -12.20 12.86
CA ASP A 98 -2.34 -11.56 12.10
C ASP A 98 -3.73 -12.25 12.24
N GLY A 99 -3.78 -13.42 12.88
CA GLY A 99 -5.01 -14.21 13.04
C GLY A 99 -5.44 -14.99 11.80
N ILE A 100 -4.67 -14.96 10.70
CA ILE A 100 -5.01 -15.54 9.40
C ILE A 100 -3.98 -16.59 8.99
N ALA A 101 -2.69 -16.30 9.20
CA ALA A 101 -1.60 -17.21 8.86
C ALA A 101 -1.70 -18.51 9.67
N GLN A 102 -1.64 -19.64 8.97
CA GLN A 102 -1.66 -20.97 9.57
C GLN A 102 -0.29 -21.36 10.15
N GLU A 103 0.77 -20.69 9.71
CA GLU A 103 2.16 -20.87 10.14
C GLU A 103 2.76 -19.50 10.45
N TRP A 104 3.41 -19.38 11.60
CA TRP A 104 4.05 -18.16 12.09
C TRP A 104 5.45 -18.55 12.59
N TYR A 105 5.75 -18.40 13.88
CA TYR A 105 7.02 -18.86 14.45
C TYR A 105 6.94 -20.31 14.92
N SER A 106 7.79 -21.14 14.33
CA SER A 106 8.07 -22.54 14.67
C SER A 106 9.28 -22.65 15.59
N TYR A 107 9.42 -23.79 16.25
CA TYR A 107 10.55 -24.02 17.16
C TYR A 107 11.90 -23.79 16.46
N GLY A 108 12.78 -23.02 17.09
CA GLY A 108 14.09 -22.66 16.56
C GLY A 108 14.13 -21.42 15.65
N ASP A 109 12.97 -20.84 15.30
CA ASP A 109 12.94 -19.58 14.54
C ASP A 109 13.57 -18.45 15.35
N VAL A 110 14.35 -17.61 14.68
CA VAL A 110 15.02 -16.46 15.30
C VAL A 110 14.45 -15.15 14.79
N VAL A 111 14.32 -14.17 15.68
CA VAL A 111 13.77 -12.85 15.36
C VAL A 111 14.51 -11.72 16.08
N GLU A 112 14.52 -10.54 15.48
CA GLU A 112 14.92 -9.29 16.13
C GLU A 112 13.69 -8.54 16.66
N HIS A 113 13.72 -8.14 17.93
CA HIS A 113 12.68 -7.33 18.53
C HIS A 113 13.25 -6.46 19.65
N ASN A 114 12.88 -5.16 19.68
CA ASN A 114 13.37 -4.20 20.68
C ASN A 114 14.91 -4.18 20.80
N THR A 115 15.63 -4.15 19.68
CA THR A 115 17.12 -4.17 19.62
C THR A 115 17.77 -5.39 20.28
N LYS A 116 17.02 -6.50 20.43
CA LYS A 116 17.48 -7.78 20.97
C LYS A 116 17.14 -8.91 20.01
N TYR A 117 17.84 -10.03 20.14
CA TYR A 117 17.64 -11.24 19.35
C TYR A 117 17.02 -12.33 20.19
N TRP A 118 16.09 -13.08 19.60
CA TRP A 118 15.30 -14.08 20.29
C TRP A 118 15.23 -15.35 19.46
N ILE A 119 15.25 -16.51 20.12
CA ILE A 119 14.92 -17.80 19.51
C ILE A 119 13.62 -18.34 20.10
N ASN A 120 12.76 -18.88 19.24
CA ASN A 120 11.53 -19.52 19.65
C ASN A 120 11.83 -20.85 20.32
N ALA A 121 11.56 -20.94 21.62
CA ALA A 121 11.78 -22.14 22.43
C ALA A 121 10.53 -23.01 22.56
N LEU A 122 9.39 -22.57 21.99
CA LEU A 122 8.12 -23.25 22.14
C LEU A 122 8.03 -24.47 21.22
N LYS A 123 7.97 -25.66 21.82
CA LYS A 123 7.86 -26.95 21.09
C LYS A 123 6.41 -27.29 20.80
N ASP A 124 6.19 -27.99 19.68
CA ASP A 124 4.93 -28.60 19.23
C ASP A 124 3.75 -27.66 18.95
N ILE A 125 3.86 -26.37 19.31
CA ILE A 125 2.86 -25.34 19.02
C ILE A 125 3.50 -24.09 18.47
N MET A 126 2.75 -23.37 17.63
CA MET A 126 3.16 -22.10 17.05
C MET A 126 3.26 -21.01 18.12
N ASN A 127 4.29 -20.18 18.04
CA ASN A 127 4.47 -19.06 18.96
C ASN A 127 3.88 -17.77 18.37
N THR A 128 2.81 -17.28 18.99
CA THR A 128 2.11 -16.03 18.62
C THR A 128 2.36 -14.89 19.62
N TRP A 129 3.21 -15.12 20.63
CA TRP A 129 3.46 -14.17 21.70
C TRP A 129 4.61 -13.22 21.36
N GLU A 130 4.55 -12.01 21.91
CA GLU A 130 5.58 -10.98 21.73
C GLU A 130 6.80 -11.25 22.63
N PRO A 131 8.03 -11.34 22.08
CA PRO A 131 9.24 -11.54 22.86
C PRO A 131 9.55 -10.34 23.75
N GLY A 132 9.96 -10.62 24.99
CA GLY A 132 10.32 -9.61 25.99
C GLY A 132 9.13 -8.94 26.71
N THR A 133 7.90 -9.35 26.42
CA THR A 133 6.70 -8.86 27.12
C THR A 133 6.53 -9.53 28.49
N MET A 134 6.00 -8.79 29.46
CA MET A 134 5.70 -9.31 30.80
C MET A 134 4.76 -10.53 30.73
N GLY A 135 5.19 -11.66 31.30
CA GLY A 135 4.45 -12.92 31.28
C GLY A 135 4.87 -13.90 30.18
N VAL A 136 5.72 -13.46 29.25
CA VAL A 136 6.40 -14.30 28.27
C VAL A 136 7.81 -14.57 28.78
N ASP A 137 8.10 -15.83 29.08
CA ASP A 137 9.40 -16.28 29.60
C ASP A 137 10.18 -17.13 28.58
N GLU A 138 11.33 -17.66 28.99
CA GLU A 138 12.25 -18.44 28.14
C GLU A 138 11.63 -19.71 27.53
N ARG A 139 10.45 -20.15 27.99
CA ARG A 139 9.72 -21.26 27.36
C ARG A 139 9.09 -20.87 26.02
N PHE A 140 8.91 -19.57 25.79
CA PHE A 140 8.38 -19.01 24.55
C PHE A 140 9.51 -18.43 23.72
N TRP A 141 10.26 -17.49 24.29
CA TRP A 141 11.34 -16.79 23.63
C TRP A 141 12.56 -16.72 24.54
N LYS A 142 13.68 -17.28 24.09
CA LYS A 142 14.98 -17.15 24.77
C LYS A 142 15.77 -16.03 24.12
N GLU A 143 16.26 -15.08 24.92
CA GLU A 143 17.15 -14.03 24.45
C GLU A 143 18.50 -14.64 24.05
N ILE A 144 19.00 -14.27 22.88
CA ILE A 144 20.26 -14.77 22.31
C ILE A 144 21.10 -13.61 21.78
N THR A 145 22.36 -13.89 21.48
CA THR A 145 23.26 -12.93 20.82
C THR A 145 22.98 -12.85 19.31
N LYS A 146 23.42 -11.76 18.69
CA LYS A 146 23.33 -11.58 17.23
C LYS A 146 24.06 -12.71 16.50
N GLU A 147 25.24 -13.07 17.00
CA GLU A 147 26.09 -14.12 16.44
C GLU A 147 25.41 -15.50 16.51
N GLN A 148 24.69 -15.79 17.59
CA GLN A 148 23.90 -17.02 17.69
C GLN A 148 22.74 -17.04 16.71
N ALA A 149 22.02 -15.92 16.56
CA ALA A 149 20.89 -15.82 15.63
C ALA A 149 21.35 -16.01 14.17
N GLU A 150 22.43 -15.33 13.79
CA GLU A 150 23.03 -15.49 12.46
C GLU A 150 23.57 -16.91 12.25
N GLY A 151 24.22 -17.51 13.27
CA GLY A 151 24.74 -18.87 13.19
C GLY A 151 23.64 -19.90 12.95
N ILE A 152 22.48 -19.74 13.60
CA ILE A 152 21.31 -20.61 13.38
C ILE A 152 20.80 -20.47 11.93
N LEU A 153 20.65 -19.23 11.46
CA LEU A 153 20.18 -18.96 10.09
C LEU A 153 21.17 -19.43 9.01
N LYS A 154 22.48 -19.46 9.30
CA LYS A 154 23.53 -20.01 8.44
C LYS A 154 23.60 -21.55 8.50
N GLY A 155 22.90 -22.19 9.44
CA GLY A 155 23.03 -23.63 9.72
C GLY A 155 24.37 -24.02 10.36
N GLU A 156 25.05 -23.06 10.99
CA GLU A 156 26.31 -23.26 11.71
C GLU A 156 26.07 -23.64 13.19
N LEU A 157 24.90 -23.32 13.73
CA LEU A 157 24.47 -23.63 15.10
C LEU A 157 23.09 -24.29 15.07
N GLU A 158 22.90 -25.30 15.92
CA GLU A 158 21.61 -25.95 16.08
C GLU A 158 20.75 -25.24 17.14
N ALA A 159 19.46 -25.10 16.87
CA ALA A 159 18.52 -24.43 17.78
C ALA A 159 18.51 -25.07 19.18
N ASP A 160 18.56 -26.41 19.25
CA ASP A 160 18.61 -27.14 20.52
C ASP A 160 19.87 -26.80 21.33
N GLU A 161 21.04 -26.62 20.69
CA GLU A 161 22.28 -26.27 21.41
C GLU A 161 22.16 -24.88 22.06
N VAL A 162 21.55 -23.93 21.36
CA VAL A 162 21.37 -22.56 21.86
C VAL A 162 20.27 -22.50 22.92
N ILE A 163 19.17 -23.23 22.75
CA ILE A 163 18.05 -23.27 23.71
C ILE A 163 18.46 -24.02 24.98
N GLU A 164 19.13 -25.17 24.86
CA GLU A 164 19.51 -26.04 25.98
C GLU A 164 20.81 -25.64 26.68
N GLN A 165 21.53 -24.61 26.19
CA GLN A 165 22.59 -23.95 26.95
C GLN A 165 22.04 -23.43 28.27
N LYS A 166 22.07 -24.29 29.28
CA LYS A 166 21.97 -23.96 30.70
C LYS A 166 23.25 -23.23 31.05
N GLU A 167 23.12 -22.03 31.62
CA GLU A 167 24.21 -21.43 32.37
C GLU A 167 24.74 -22.48 33.36
N LEU A 168 25.94 -22.97 33.11
CA LEU A 168 26.74 -23.67 34.11
C LEU A 168 27.11 -22.62 35.16
N LEU A 169 26.18 -22.37 36.08
CA LEU A 169 26.44 -21.66 37.32
C LEU A 169 27.43 -22.51 38.13
N ILE A 170 28.70 -22.12 38.06
CA ILE A 170 29.75 -22.47 39.03
C ILE A 170 29.54 -21.60 40.28
#